data_AF-A0A0J1IPQ9-F1
#
_entry.id   AF-A0A0J1IPQ9-F1
#
_cell.length_a   1.000
_cell.length_b   1.000
_cell.length_c   1.000
_cell.angle_alpha   90.00
_cell.angle_beta   90.00
_cell.angle_gamma   90.00
#
_symmetry.space_group_name_H-M   'P 1'
#
loop_
_entity.id
_entity.type
_entity.pdbx_description
1 polymer ?
#
loop_
_entity_poly.entity_id
_entity_poly.type
_entity_poly.pdbx_seq_one_letter_code
_entity_poly.pdbx_strand_id
1 'polypeptide(L)'
;MSLDNRTAILARISASVACNALASLRVAIMEALEMGINKADINEAINLALEIQQQPINHVTHLTEQLLREPMKKPHEHDAHCTCGCGGHHV
;
A
#
# COMPACT_ATOMS: atom_id res chain seq x y z
N MET A 1 -13.69 -18.41 3.34
CA MET A 1 -12.67 -17.34 3.22
C MET A 1 -11.31 -17.99 3.41
N SER A 2 -10.29 -17.61 2.62
CA SER A 2 -9.00 -18.32 2.57
C SER A 2 -7.92 -17.79 3.52
N LEU A 3 -8.14 -16.65 4.19
CA LEU A 3 -7.23 -16.10 5.18
C LEU A 3 -7.43 -16.80 6.52
N ASP A 4 -6.33 -17.14 7.19
CA ASP A 4 -6.38 -17.63 8.57
C ASP A 4 -6.81 -16.50 9.54
N ASN A 5 -7.33 -16.91 10.70
CA ASN A 5 -7.90 -15.97 11.67
C ASN A 5 -6.90 -14.91 12.16
N ARG A 6 -5.61 -15.28 12.29
CA ARG A 6 -4.56 -14.37 12.75
C ARG A 6 -4.31 -13.29 11.70
N THR A 7 -4.22 -13.68 10.43
CA THR A 7 -4.07 -12.70 9.34
C THR A 7 -5.30 -11.79 9.23
N ALA A 8 -6.50 -12.34 9.37
CA ALA A 8 -7.73 -11.56 9.30
C ALA A 8 -7.84 -10.51 10.41
N ILE A 9 -7.49 -10.86 11.65
CA ILE A 9 -7.59 -9.93 12.78
C ILE A 9 -6.53 -8.83 12.73
N LEU A 10 -5.29 -9.15 12.33
CA LEU A 10 -4.24 -8.15 12.14
C LEU A 10 -4.61 -7.17 11.01
N ALA A 11 -5.17 -7.67 9.90
CA ALA A 11 -5.68 -6.82 8.83
C ALA A 11 -6.80 -5.88 9.32
N ARG A 12 -7.72 -6.38 10.16
CA ARG A 12 -8.78 -5.57 10.76
C ARG A 12 -8.23 -4.50 11.71
N ILE A 13 -7.19 -4.81 12.49
CA ILE A 13 -6.49 -3.84 13.34
C ILE A 13 -5.90 -2.73 12.48
N SER A 14 -5.08 -3.06 11.47
CA SER A 14 -4.46 -2.08 10.59
C SER A 14 -5.48 -1.18 9.86
N ALA A 15 -6.55 -1.77 9.33
CA ALA A 15 -7.63 -1.00 8.70
C ALA A 15 -8.33 -0.06 9.68
N SER A 16 -8.57 -0.51 10.92
CA SER A 16 -9.19 0.32 11.95
C SER A 16 -8.32 1.50 12.35
N VAL A 17 -6.99 1.31 12.43
CA VAL A 17 -6.02 2.39 12.67
C VAL A 17 -6.03 3.38 11.51
N ALA A 18 -5.87 2.91 10.27
CA ALA A 18 -5.81 3.75 9.08
C ALA A 18 -7.06 4.64 8.93
N CYS A 19 -8.24 4.13 9.30
CA CYS A 19 -9.51 4.86 9.25
C CYS A 19 -9.85 5.63 10.53
N ASN A 20 -8.99 5.63 11.55
CA ASN A 20 -9.26 6.20 12.87
C ASN A 20 -10.57 5.69 13.50
N ALA A 21 -10.91 4.42 13.25
CA ALA A 21 -12.14 3.78 13.72
C ALA A 21 -11.94 3.18 15.12
N LEU A 22 -11.88 4.05 16.15
CA LEU A 22 -11.49 3.68 17.52
C LEU A 22 -12.33 2.55 18.13
N ALA A 23 -13.65 2.53 17.88
CA ALA A 23 -14.52 1.47 18.37
C ALA A 23 -14.15 0.10 17.77
N SER A 24 -13.93 0.05 16.45
CA SER A 24 -13.51 -1.15 15.73
C SER A 24 -12.12 -1.61 16.15
N LEU A 25 -11.19 -0.67 16.34
CA LEU A 25 -9.83 -0.95 16.81
C LEU A 25 -9.85 -1.61 18.18
N ARG A 26 -10.65 -1.10 19.12
CA ARG A 26 -10.78 -1.69 20.46
C ARG A 26 -11.25 -3.14 20.40
N VAL A 27 -12.31 -3.41 19.63
CA VAL A 27 -12.85 -4.78 19.49
C VAL A 27 -11.80 -5.70 18.87
N ALA A 28 -11.14 -5.27 17.80
CA ALA A 28 -10.16 -6.09 17.11
C ALA A 28 -8.92 -6.41 17.96
N ILE A 29 -8.45 -5.46 18.77
CA ILE A 29 -7.34 -5.70 19.71
C ILE A 29 -7.74 -6.70 20.79
N MET A 30 -8.95 -6.59 21.35
CA MET A 30 -9.43 -7.54 22.36
C MET A 30 -9.52 -8.96 21.80
N GLU A 31 -10.11 -9.12 20.62
CA GLU A 31 -10.20 -10.39 19.91
C GLU A 31 -8.81 -10.99 19.62
N ALA A 32 -7.85 -10.17 19.18
CA ALA A 32 -6.48 -10.60 18.94
C ALA A 32 -5.77 -11.10 20.22
N LEU A 33 -5.96 -10.41 21.34
CA LEU A 33 -5.41 -10.81 22.64
C LEU A 33 -6.04 -12.12 23.14
N GLU A 34 -7.34 -12.30 22.97
CA GLU A 34 -8.05 -13.55 23.30
C GLU A 34 -7.56 -14.74 22.46
N MET A 35 -7.17 -14.49 21.20
CA MET A 35 -6.54 -15.48 20.32
C MET A 35 -5.08 -15.79 20.68
N GLY A 36 -4.50 -15.13 21.69
CA GLY A 36 -3.11 -15.32 22.10
C GLY A 36 -2.08 -14.66 21.17
N ILE A 37 -2.50 -13.71 20.33
CA ILE A 37 -1.56 -12.91 19.54
C ILE A 37 -0.76 -12.04 20.51
N ASN A 38 0.56 -12.04 20.36
CA ASN A 38 1.41 -11.30 21.26
C ASN A 38 1.24 -9.77 21.04
N LYS A 39 1.52 -8.98 22.07
CA LYS A 39 1.38 -7.52 22.00
C LYS A 39 2.37 -6.86 21.03
N ALA A 40 3.52 -7.47 20.77
CA ALA A 40 4.51 -6.93 19.84
C ALA A 40 3.98 -6.96 18.40
N ASP A 41 3.36 -8.06 17.97
CA ASP A 41 2.75 -8.22 16.65
C ASP A 41 1.59 -7.23 16.45
N ILE A 42 0.78 -7.03 17.49
CA ILE A 42 -0.31 -6.03 17.48
C ILE A 42 0.27 -4.62 17.34
N ASN A 43 1.30 -4.28 18.10
CA ASN A 43 1.95 -2.98 18.03
C ASN A 43 2.63 -2.75 16.67
N GLU A 44 3.24 -3.78 16.09
CA GLU A 44 3.82 -3.71 14.76
C GLU A 44 2.75 -3.40 13.70
N ALA A 45 1.61 -4.10 13.74
CA ALA A 45 0.49 -3.84 12.83
C ALA A 45 -0.10 -2.43 12.98
N ILE A 46 -0.14 -1.90 14.21
CA ILE A 46 -0.56 -0.51 14.50
C ILE A 46 0.46 0.49 13.95
N ASN A 47 1.74 0.29 14.22
CA ASN A 47 2.81 1.20 13.78
C ASN A 47 2.87 1.27 12.25
N LEU A 48 2.82 0.12 11.57
CA LEU A 48 2.75 0.06 10.10
C LEU A 48 1.54 0.85 9.56
N ALA A 49 0.37 0.72 10.19
CA ALA A 49 -0.80 1.46 9.76
C ALA A 49 -0.72 2.97 10.03
N LEU A 50 -0.07 3.37 11.13
CA LEU A 50 0.18 4.78 11.45
C LEU A 50 1.16 5.42 10.45
N GLU A 51 2.20 4.70 10.03
CA GLU A 51 3.13 5.18 9.00
C GLU A 51 2.41 5.48 7.67
N ILE A 52 1.44 4.64 7.30
CA ILE A 52 0.59 4.86 6.12
C ILE A 52 -0.34 6.05 6.34
N GLN A 53 -1.00 6.13 7.50
CA GLN A 53 -1.95 7.20 7.81
C GLN A 53 -1.29 8.58 7.85
N GLN A 54 -0.03 8.67 8.26
CA GLN A 54 0.72 9.92 8.33
C GLN A 54 1.18 10.43 6.95
N GLN A 55 0.97 9.68 5.86
CA GLN A 55 1.32 10.16 4.53
C GLN A 55 0.43 11.35 4.12
N PRO A 56 0.99 12.43 3.55
CA PRO A 56 0.21 13.56 3.07
C PRO A 56 -0.86 13.16 2.05
N ILE A 57 -2.08 13.66 2.22
CA ILE A 57 -3.20 13.45 1.28
C ILE A 57 -2.84 13.86 -0.16
N ASN A 58 -1.94 14.85 -0.32
CA ASN A 58 -1.45 15.28 -1.61
C ASN A 58 -0.75 14.15 -2.39
N HIS A 59 -0.13 13.17 -1.72
CA HIS A 59 0.49 12.02 -2.38
C HIS A 59 -0.56 11.16 -3.09
N VAL A 60 -1.73 10.95 -2.47
CA VAL A 60 -2.82 10.18 -3.06
C VAL A 60 -3.38 10.91 -4.28
N THR A 61 -3.58 12.22 -4.17
CA THR A 61 -4.10 13.03 -5.30
C THR A 61 -3.12 13.03 -6.46
N HIS A 62 -1.82 13.31 -6.20
CA HIS A 62 -0.79 13.29 -7.24
C HIS A 62 -0.65 11.92 -7.90
N LEU A 63 -0.62 10.83 -7.13
CA LEU A 63 -0.55 9.48 -7.68
C LEU A 63 -1.79 9.15 -8.51
N THR A 64 -2.98 9.49 -8.02
CA THR A 64 -4.23 9.27 -8.76
C THR A 64 -4.23 10.03 -10.08
N GLU A 65 -3.85 11.30 -10.07
CA GLU A 65 -3.75 12.09 -11.29
C GLU A 65 -2.66 11.58 -12.24
N GLN A 66 -1.55 11.05 -11.73
CA GLN A 66 -0.52 10.43 -12.56
C GLN A 66 -1.07 9.18 -13.25
N LEU A 67 -1.70 8.28 -12.50
CA LEU A 67 -2.25 7.03 -13.03
C LEU A 67 -3.40 7.26 -14.02
N LEU A 68 -4.23 8.28 -13.81
CA LEU A 68 -5.31 8.64 -14.74
C LEU A 68 -4.82 9.39 -15.98
N ARG A 69 -3.65 10.03 -15.93
CA ARG A 69 -3.04 10.74 -17.07
C ARG A 69 -2.11 9.86 -17.90
N GLU A 70 -1.51 8.82 -17.31
CA GLU A 70 -0.65 7.91 -18.05
C GLU A 70 -1.49 7.10 -19.07
N PRO A 71 -1.30 7.27 -20.39
CA PRO A 71 -1.88 6.33 -21.34
C PRO A 71 -1.29 4.96 -21.02
N MET A 72 -2.12 3.90 -21.02
CA MET A 72 -1.65 2.51 -20.90
C MET A 72 -0.46 2.36 -21.85
N LYS A 73 0.75 2.23 -21.29
CA LYS A 73 1.95 2.03 -22.10
C LYS A 73 1.64 0.81 -22.96
N LYS A 74 1.58 1.02 -24.28
CA LYS A 74 1.46 -0.09 -25.21
C LYS A 74 2.61 -1.04 -24.87
N PRO A 75 2.39 -2.37 -24.86
CA PRO A 75 3.49 -3.30 -24.71
C PRO A 75 4.55 -2.88 -25.72
N HIS A 76 5.77 -2.62 -25.23
CA HIS A 76 6.91 -2.38 -26.11
C HIS A 76 7.06 -3.65 -26.94
N GLU A 77 6.54 -3.66 -28.17
CA GLU A 77 7.06 -4.54 -29.20
C GLU A 77 8.54 -4.16 -29.29
N HIS A 78 9.41 -5.10 -28.92
CA HIS A 78 10.82 -5.03 -29.26
C HIS A 78 10.92 -5.14 -30.77
N ASP A 79 10.64 -4.03 -31.47
CA ASP A 79 11.08 -3.89 -32.84
C ASP A 79 12.60 -4.00 -32.82
N ALA A 80 13.11 -4.95 -33.59
CA ALA A 80 14.53 -5.18 -33.82
C ALA A 80 15.17 -4.05 -34.65
N HIS A 81 14.77 -2.80 -34.41
CA HIS A 81 15.32 -1.61 -35.02
C HIS A 81 15.97 -0.76 -33.94
N CYS A 82 17.18 -1.16 -33.55
CA CYS A 82 18.12 -0.30 -32.85
C CYS A 82 18.41 0.94 -33.71
N THR A 83 17.62 2.01 -33.55
CA THR A 83 18.11 3.37 -33.80
C THR A 83 18.77 3.85 -32.52
N CYS A 84 19.97 3.32 -32.25
CA CYS A 84 20.91 4.04 -31.41
C CYS A 84 21.18 5.38 -32.11
N GLY A 85 20.70 6.47 -31.50
CA GLY A 85 21.02 7.84 -31.91
C GLY A 85 22.46 8.17 -31.58
N CYS A 86 23.40 7.47 -32.22
CA CYS A 86 24.81 7.79 -32.25
C CYS A 86 25.13 8.33 -33.65
N GLY A 87 25.14 9.66 -33.76
CA GLY A 87 25.49 10.44 -34.96
C GLY A 87 24.81 11.79 -34.84
N GLY A 88 25.49 12.91 -34.56
CA GLY A 88 26.71 13.38 -35.20
C GLY A 88 26.29 14.29 -36.36
N HIS A 89 26.23 15.60 -36.14
CA HIS A 89 26.68 16.63 -37.08
C HIS A 89 26.59 18.05 -36.50
N HIS A 90 27.71 18.75 -36.65
CA HIS A 90 27.92 20.20 -36.64
C HIS A 90 26.75 21.01 -37.22
N VAL A 91 26.28 22.04 -36.50
CA VAL A 91 26.52 23.47 -36.80
C VAL A 91 26.40 24.28 -35.52
#